data_AF-A0A2V6PPQ3-F1
#
_entry.id   AF-A0A2V6PPQ3-F1
#
_cell.length_a   1.000
_cell.length_b   1.000
_cell.length_c   1.000
_cell.angle_alpha   90.00
_cell.angle_beta   90.00
_cell.angle_gamma   90.00
#
_symmetry.space_group_name_H-M   'P 1'
#
loop_
_entity.id
_entity.type
_entity.pdbx_description
1 polymer ?
#
loop_
_entity_poly.entity_id
_entity_poly.type
_entity_poly.pdbx_seq_one_letter_code
_entity_poly.pdbx_strand_id
1 'polypeptide(L)'
;MRTSFALAVLLSSSILLGAEVKDPIPLWPNGAPGALGKEDKDIPTITPYLPEPDTATGGALVVCPGGGYGGLAQHEGRDYALWLNQHGLTAFVLKYRLGSNGYRHPAMLNDAARAMRLVRA
;
A
#
# COMPACT_ATOMS: atom_id res chain seq x y z
N MET A 1 15.60 -53.63 28.00
CA MET A 1 16.03 -52.66 26.97
C MET A 1 14.82 -52.33 26.10
N ARG A 2 14.23 -51.14 26.26
CA ARG A 2 13.11 -50.66 25.42
C ARG A 2 13.66 -49.50 24.59
N THR A 3 13.95 -49.76 23.32
CA THR A 3 14.39 -48.73 22.37
C THR A 3 13.14 -48.06 21.77
N SER A 4 12.86 -46.83 22.19
CA SER A 4 11.85 -45.99 21.55
C SER A 4 12.46 -45.34 20.30
N PHE A 5 11.94 -45.67 19.12
CA PHE A 5 12.21 -44.95 17.88
C PHE A 5 11.35 -43.68 17.86
N ALA A 6 11.98 -42.52 17.84
CA ALA A 6 11.29 -41.25 17.62
C ALA A 6 11.22 -40.98 16.10
N LEU A 7 10.01 -40.99 15.57
CA LEU A 7 9.72 -40.62 14.19
C LEU A 7 9.72 -39.08 14.09
N ALA A 8 10.73 -38.50 13.47
CA ALA A 8 10.80 -37.07 13.19
C ALA A 8 9.88 -36.74 12.00
N VAL A 9 8.76 -36.08 12.26
CA VAL A 9 7.87 -35.54 11.23
C VAL A 9 8.44 -34.19 10.78
N LEU A 10 9.03 -34.15 9.58
CA LEU A 10 9.40 -32.92 8.90
C LEU A 10 8.14 -32.29 8.30
N LEU A 11 7.56 -31.29 8.98
CA LEU A 11 6.57 -30.41 8.34
C LEU A 11 7.30 -29.49 7.36
N SER A 12 7.17 -29.77 6.06
CA SER A 12 7.52 -28.81 5.02
C SER A 12 6.48 -27.69 5.04
N SER A 13 6.82 -26.55 5.63
CA SER A 13 6.03 -25.32 5.46
C SER A 13 6.18 -24.84 4.03
N SER A 14 5.17 -25.10 3.21
CA SER A 14 5.03 -24.49 1.89
C SER A 14 4.89 -22.98 2.09
N ILE A 15 5.95 -22.23 1.82
CA ILE A 15 5.87 -20.76 1.75
C ILE A 15 4.97 -20.46 0.56
N LEU A 16 3.79 -19.90 0.82
CA LEU A 16 2.96 -19.33 -0.23
C LEU A 16 3.69 -18.09 -0.75
N LEU A 17 4.37 -18.22 -1.90
CA LEU A 17 4.81 -17.08 -2.70
C LEU A 17 3.56 -16.36 -3.20
N GLY A 18 3.28 -15.19 -2.64
CA GLY A 18 2.11 -14.38 -2.97
C GLY A 18 2.36 -12.91 -2.61
N ALA A 19 1.92 -12.03 -3.50
CA ALA A 19 2.25 -10.61 -3.48
C ALA A 19 2.13 -10.00 -2.08
N GLU A 20 3.19 -9.32 -1.65
CA GLU A 20 3.31 -8.84 -0.29
C GLU A 20 2.68 -7.46 -0.13
N VAL A 21 1.72 -7.32 0.79
CA VAL A 21 1.14 -6.03 1.17
C VAL A 21 1.82 -5.53 2.45
N LYS A 22 2.39 -4.34 2.39
CA LYS A 22 3.06 -3.70 3.54
C LYS A 22 2.12 -2.75 4.28
N ASP A 23 2.52 -2.38 5.49
CA ASP A 23 1.79 -1.39 6.28
C ASP A 23 1.75 -0.02 5.58
N PRO A 24 0.65 0.76 5.76
CA PRO A 24 0.57 2.11 5.21
C PRO A 24 1.66 3.03 5.77
N ILE A 25 2.30 3.77 4.87
CA ILE A 25 3.37 4.72 5.18
C ILE A 25 2.81 6.14 5.09
N PRO A 26 2.88 6.96 6.17
CA PRO A 26 2.49 8.37 6.10
C PRO A 26 3.32 9.16 5.10
N LEU A 27 2.66 9.98 4.28
CA LEU A 27 3.36 10.87 3.33
C LEU A 27 4.20 11.96 4.02
N TRP A 28 3.74 12.38 5.20
CA TRP A 28 4.41 13.33 6.08
C TRP A 28 4.46 12.78 7.51
N PRO A 29 5.64 12.34 7.98
CA PRO A 29 5.80 11.81 9.34
C PRO A 29 5.41 12.81 10.44
N ASN A 30 5.54 14.10 10.16
CA ASN A 30 5.28 15.19 11.12
C ASN A 30 3.96 15.93 10.85
N GLY A 31 3.04 15.33 10.08
CA GLY A 31 1.76 15.93 9.72
C GLY A 31 1.79 16.63 8.34
N ALA A 32 0.70 16.47 7.59
CA ALA A 32 0.58 17.04 6.26
C ALA A 32 0.40 18.56 6.31
N PRO A 33 1.07 19.34 5.43
CA PRO A 33 0.81 20.77 5.31
C PRO A 33 -0.69 21.05 5.07
N GLY A 34 -1.23 21.98 5.85
CA GLY A 34 -2.65 22.34 5.79
C GLY A 34 -3.61 21.26 6.31
N ALA A 35 -3.15 20.29 7.11
CA ALA A 35 -4.03 19.36 7.80
C ALA A 35 -5.00 20.11 8.74
N LEU A 36 -6.27 19.69 8.73
CA LEU A 36 -7.34 20.25 9.58
C LEU A 36 -7.43 19.54 10.94
N GLY A 37 -6.67 18.46 11.13
CA GLY A 37 -6.67 17.65 12.34
C GLY A 37 -5.51 16.65 12.37
N LYS A 38 -5.58 15.68 13.29
CA LYS A 38 -4.56 14.64 13.50
C LYS A 38 -5.14 13.22 13.45
N GLU A 39 -6.38 13.09 12.99
CA GLU A 39 -7.05 11.79 12.89
C GLU A 39 -6.67 11.07 11.60
N ASP A 40 -7.05 9.80 11.46
CA ASP A 40 -6.72 8.99 10.28
C ASP A 40 -7.11 9.67 8.95
N LYS A 41 -8.26 10.36 8.93
CA LYS A 41 -8.76 11.14 7.78
C LYS A 41 -7.87 12.31 7.36
N ASP A 42 -7.02 12.79 8.27
CA ASP A 42 -6.13 13.94 8.08
C ASP A 42 -4.70 13.51 7.73
N ILE A 43 -4.40 12.21 7.81
CA ILE A 43 -3.08 11.63 7.59
C ILE A 43 -3.11 10.85 6.25
N PRO A 44 -2.64 11.46 5.15
CA PRO A 44 -2.54 10.76 3.88
C PRO A 44 -1.37 9.77 3.91
N THR A 45 -1.58 8.58 3.35
CA THR A 45 -0.64 7.47 3.36
C THR A 45 -0.49 6.85 1.98
N ILE A 46 0.59 6.12 1.76
CA ILE A 46 0.70 5.15 0.66
C ILE A 46 0.81 3.74 1.25
N THR A 47 0.09 2.79 0.67
CA THR A 47 0.21 1.37 1.03
C THR A 47 0.99 0.65 -0.06
N PRO A 48 2.18 0.10 0.22
CA PRO A 48 2.95 -0.67 -0.75
C PRO A 48 2.36 -2.06 -0.99
N TYR A 49 2.30 -2.44 -2.26
CA TYR A 49 1.94 -3.75 -2.77
C TYR A 49 3.11 -4.22 -3.64
N LEU A 50 3.83 -5.23 -3.18
CA LEU A 50 5.06 -5.71 -3.81
C LEU A 50 4.78 -6.97 -4.65
N PRO A 51 5.29 -7.06 -5.89
CA PRO A 51 5.26 -8.30 -6.66
C PRO A 51 6.18 -9.34 -6.02
N GLU A 52 6.08 -10.59 -6.48
CA GLU A 52 7.04 -11.61 -6.08
C GLU A 52 8.47 -11.19 -6.46
N PRO A 53 9.49 -11.45 -5.62
CA PRO A 53 10.86 -11.02 -5.88
C PRO A 53 11.45 -11.52 -7.20
N ASP A 54 11.02 -12.69 -7.68
CA ASP A 54 11.46 -13.32 -8.93
C ASP A 54 10.83 -12.73 -10.19
N THR A 55 9.68 -12.06 -10.05
CA THR A 55 8.94 -11.40 -11.15
C THR A 55 9.09 -9.87 -11.14
N ALA A 56 9.73 -9.31 -10.11
CA ALA A 56 9.87 -7.87 -9.94
C ALA A 56 10.62 -7.20 -11.10
N THR A 57 9.94 -6.31 -11.82
CA THR A 57 10.49 -5.55 -12.96
C THR A 57 11.32 -4.34 -12.55
N GLY A 58 11.23 -3.92 -11.28
CA GLY A 58 11.75 -2.64 -10.79
C GLY A 58 10.87 -1.42 -11.14
N GLY A 59 9.80 -1.61 -11.91
CA GLY A 59 8.82 -0.55 -12.18
C GLY A 59 7.89 -0.30 -10.99
N ALA A 60 7.47 0.96 -10.82
CA ALA A 60 6.58 1.39 -9.75
C ALA A 60 5.44 2.28 -10.26
N LEU A 61 4.22 2.07 -9.74
CA LEU A 61 3.04 2.89 -10.01
C LEU A 61 2.40 3.39 -8.71
N VAL A 62 1.95 4.64 -8.71
CA VAL A 62 1.07 5.18 -7.67
C VAL A 62 -0.38 5.08 -8.16
N VAL A 63 -1.18 4.28 -7.46
CA VAL A 63 -2.61 4.10 -7.73
C VAL A 63 -3.39 5.12 -6.90
N CYS A 64 -4.20 5.95 -7.56
CA CYS A 64 -5.06 6.93 -6.93
C CYS A 64 -6.53 6.45 -7.06
N PRO A 65 -7.12 5.83 -6.03
CA PRO A 65 -8.51 5.39 -6.09
C PRO A 65 -9.44 6.58 -6.33
N GLY A 66 -10.53 6.41 -7.08
CA GLY A 66 -11.55 7.44 -7.28
C GLY A 66 -12.52 7.54 -6.11
N GLY A 67 -13.73 8.05 -6.39
CA GLY A 67 -14.76 8.32 -5.37
C GLY A 67 -15.17 9.80 -5.24
N GLY A 68 -14.86 10.62 -6.24
CA GLY A 68 -15.36 12.00 -6.37
C GLY A 68 -14.97 12.92 -5.21
N TYR A 69 -13.86 12.65 -4.52
CA TYR A 69 -13.44 13.28 -3.26
C TYR A 69 -14.40 13.11 -2.08
N GLY A 70 -15.46 12.30 -2.21
CA GLY A 70 -16.36 11.93 -1.12
C GLY A 70 -15.89 10.68 -0.36
N GLY A 71 -15.17 9.79 -1.04
CA GLY A 71 -14.62 8.55 -0.50
C GLY A 71 -13.45 8.05 -1.37
N LEU A 72 -12.92 6.88 -1.01
CA LEU A 72 -11.96 6.12 -1.82
C LEU A 72 -12.59 4.79 -2.20
N ALA A 73 -12.82 4.55 -3.48
CA ALA A 73 -13.39 3.30 -3.96
C ALA A 73 -12.35 2.16 -3.78
N GLN A 74 -12.63 1.22 -2.87
CA GLN A 74 -11.67 0.16 -2.51
C GLN A 74 -11.23 -0.67 -3.72
N HIS A 75 -12.16 -0.99 -4.63
CA HIS A 75 -11.92 -1.75 -5.85
C HIS A 75 -11.09 -0.99 -6.91
N GLU A 76 -10.99 0.35 -6.80
CA GLU A 76 -10.13 1.15 -7.67
C GLU A 76 -8.71 1.31 -7.12
N GLY A 77 -8.45 0.81 -5.90
CA GLY A 77 -7.14 0.79 -5.28
C GLY A 77 -6.54 -0.62 -5.25
N ARG A 78 -7.03 -1.44 -4.30
CA ARG A 78 -6.44 -2.75 -3.98
C ARG A 78 -6.40 -3.68 -5.19
N ASP A 79 -7.49 -3.77 -5.93
CA ASP A 79 -7.63 -4.78 -6.98
C ASP A 79 -6.68 -4.49 -8.16
N TYR A 80 -6.53 -3.22 -8.52
CA TYR A 80 -5.53 -2.80 -9.50
C TYR A 80 -4.10 -2.96 -8.98
N ALA A 81 -3.83 -2.71 -7.71
CA ALA A 81 -2.50 -2.95 -7.13
C ALA A 81 -2.11 -4.44 -7.21
N LEU A 82 -3.04 -5.35 -6.87
CA LEU A 82 -2.82 -6.78 -7.00
C LEU A 82 -2.67 -7.22 -8.46
N TRP A 83 -3.46 -6.66 -9.38
CA TRP A 83 -3.30 -6.92 -10.82
C TRP A 83 -1.94 -6.44 -11.34
N LEU A 84 -1.46 -5.26 -10.91
CA LEU A 84 -0.13 -4.75 -11.27
C LEU A 84 0.98 -5.66 -10.73
N ASN A 85 0.85 -6.18 -9.51
CA ASN A 85 1.82 -7.13 -8.96
C ASN A 85 1.94 -8.42 -9.77
N GLN A 86 0.83 -8.92 -10.33
CA GLN A 86 0.86 -10.08 -11.24
C GLN A 86 1.70 -9.84 -12.51
N HIS A 87 1.93 -8.57 -12.86
CA HIS A 87 2.76 -8.14 -13.98
C HIS A 87 4.15 -7.67 -13.52
N GLY A 88 4.56 -8.00 -12.29
CA GLY A 88 5.88 -7.68 -11.76
C GLY A 88 6.09 -6.20 -11.40
N LEU A 89 5.02 -5.41 -11.32
CA LEU A 89 5.09 -3.99 -10.98
C LEU A 89 4.84 -3.79 -9.48
N THR A 90 5.62 -2.92 -8.86
CA THR A 90 5.32 -2.43 -7.51
C THR A 90 4.20 -1.41 -7.58
N ALA A 91 3.17 -1.56 -6.77
CA ALA A 91 2.06 -0.62 -6.70
C ALA A 91 2.00 0.06 -5.33
N PHE A 92 1.69 1.35 -5.31
CA PHE A 92 1.50 2.13 -4.09
C PHE A 92 0.09 2.72 -4.13
N VAL A 93 -0.81 2.22 -3.29
CA VAL A 93 -2.18 2.74 -3.22
C VAL A 93 -2.19 3.98 -2.33
N LEU A 94 -2.55 5.13 -2.89
CA LEU A 94 -2.60 6.40 -2.19
C LEU A 94 -3.95 6.58 -1.47
N LYS A 95 -3.90 6.73 -0.15
CA LYS A 95 -4.97 7.31 0.66
C LYS A 95 -4.74 8.82 0.74
N TYR A 96 -5.36 9.60 -0.14
CA TYR A 96 -5.28 11.07 -0.13
C TYR A 96 -6.39 11.69 0.73
N ARG A 97 -6.20 12.92 1.18
CA ARG A 97 -7.20 13.66 1.97
C ARG A 97 -8.44 13.97 1.13
N LEU A 98 -9.62 13.98 1.74
CA LEU A 98 -10.91 14.03 1.01
C LEU A 98 -11.71 15.30 1.23
N GLY A 99 -12.52 15.66 0.23
CA GLY A 99 -13.44 16.78 0.28
C GLY A 99 -14.57 16.61 1.28
N SER A 100 -15.04 15.38 1.48
CA SER A 100 -15.98 15.01 2.54
C SER A 100 -15.45 15.34 3.95
N ASN A 101 -14.12 15.42 4.11
CA ASN A 101 -13.45 15.77 5.37
C ASN A 101 -13.02 17.24 5.43
N GLY A 102 -13.57 18.10 4.55
CA GLY A 102 -13.32 19.54 4.56
C GLY A 102 -12.10 20.01 3.74
N TYR A 103 -11.29 19.10 3.21
CA TYR A 103 -10.16 19.47 2.37
C TYR A 103 -10.61 19.97 1.00
N ARG A 104 -9.85 20.86 0.36
CA ARG A 104 -10.11 21.35 -1.00
C ARG A 104 -8.82 21.42 -1.78
N HIS A 105 -8.92 21.70 -3.08
CA HIS A 105 -7.76 22.02 -3.89
C HIS A 105 -6.92 23.12 -3.21
N PRO A 106 -5.58 22.97 -3.10
CA PRO A 106 -4.73 21.94 -3.73
C PRO A 106 -4.36 20.74 -2.84
N ALA A 107 -5.04 20.48 -1.71
CA ALA A 107 -4.63 19.45 -0.74
C ALA A 107 -4.40 18.05 -1.38
N MET A 108 -5.36 17.56 -2.17
CA MET A 108 -5.29 16.25 -2.83
C MET A 108 -4.17 16.17 -3.87
N LEU A 109 -3.99 17.26 -4.62
CA LEU A 109 -2.92 17.36 -5.61
C LEU A 109 -1.55 17.33 -4.92
N ASN A 110 -1.42 18.00 -3.78
CA ASN A 110 -0.21 17.98 -2.97
C ASN A 110 0.07 16.60 -2.39
N ASP A 111 -0.96 15.86 -1.96
CA ASP A 111 -0.84 14.47 -1.50
C ASP A 111 -0.32 13.56 -2.62
N ALA A 112 -0.93 13.63 -3.81
CA ALA A 112 -0.47 12.88 -4.98
C ALA A 112 0.98 13.24 -5.38
N ALA A 113 1.30 14.53 -5.44
CA ALA A 113 2.65 14.98 -5.75
C ALA A 113 3.67 14.56 -4.69
N ARG A 114 3.29 14.49 -3.40
CA ARG A 114 4.16 14.00 -2.33
C ARG A 114 4.36 12.49 -2.43
N ALA A 115 3.31 11.73 -2.74
CA ALA A 115 3.41 10.29 -2.99
C ALA A 115 4.42 9.99 -4.10
N MET A 116 4.34 10.70 -5.23
CA MET A 116 5.31 10.55 -6.33
C MET A 116 6.75 10.84 -5.90
N ARG A 117 6.97 11.86 -5.06
CA ARG A 117 8.31 12.17 -4.54
C ARG A 117 8.85 11.09 -3.63
N LEU A 118 8.00 10.47 -2.81
CA LEU A 118 8.38 9.41 -1.89
C LEU A 118 8.69 8.11 -2.64
N VAL A 119 7.84 7.71 -3.59
CA VAL A 119 8.04 6.48 -4.38
C VAL A 119 9.29 6.54 -5.27
N ARG A 120 9.72 7.74 -5.68
CA ARG A 120 10.93 7.91 -6.51
C ARG A 120 12.23 7.92 -5.70
N ALA A 121 12.18 8.23 -4.40
CA ALA A 121 13.37 8.47 -3.58
C ALA A 121 14.12 7.17 -3.27
#